data_AF-A0A2A3YBC2-F1
#
_entry.id   AF-A0A2A3YBC2-F1
#
_cell.length_a   1.000
_cell.length_b   1.000
_cell.length_c   1.000
_cell.angle_alpha   90.00
_cell.angle_beta   90.00
_cell.angle_gamma   90.00
#
_symmetry.space_group_name_H-M   'P 1'
#
loop_
_entity.id
_entity.type
_entity.pdbx_description
1 polymer ?
#
loop_
_entity_poly.entity_id
_entity_poly.type
_entity_poly.pdbx_seq_one_letter_code
_entity_poly.pdbx_strand_id
1 'polypeptide(L)' 'MLELNLLEAVLITAWIVVVFLTIWNLLKNKSFKNLITLIIAVFVPIAGTLLGLLVGGHELMTRSKARRV' A
#
# COMPACT_ATOMS: atom_id res chain seq x y z
N MET A 1 -3.00 -16.28 -13.51
CA MET A 1 -4.43 -16.24 -13.18
C MET A 1 -4.64 -14.98 -12.36
N LEU A 2 -5.12 -13.91 -13.01
CA LEU A 2 -5.35 -12.59 -12.40
C LEU A 2 -6.71 -12.63 -11.69
N GLU A 3 -6.82 -13.42 -10.62
CA GLU A 3 -7.97 -13.36 -9.72
C GLU A 3 -7.74 -12.24 -8.72
N LEU A 4 -7.84 -11.00 -9.20
CA LEU A 4 -7.85 -9.84 -8.32
C LEU A 4 -9.12 -9.94 -7.50
N ASN A 5 -8.98 -10.24 -6.21
CA ASN A 5 -10.12 -10.53 -5.36
C ASN A 5 -11.00 -9.26 -5.29
N LEU A 6 -12.33 -9.40 -5.26
CA LEU A 6 -13.25 -8.25 -5.24
C LEU A 6 -12.87 -7.28 -4.11
N LEU A 7 -12.44 -7.83 -2.97
CA LEU A 7 -11.95 -7.07 -1.83
C LEU A 7 -10.70 -6.24 -2.16
N GLU A 8 -9.71 -6.80 -2.85
CA GLU A 8 -8.48 -6.10 -3.24
C GLU A 8 -8.80 -4.96 -4.23
N ALA A 9 -9.68 -5.21 -5.19
CA ALA A 9 -10.12 -4.20 -6.15
C ALA A 9 -10.82 -3.02 -5.47
N VAL A 10 -11.69 -3.31 -4.49
CA VAL A 10 -12.39 -2.30 -3.69
C VAL A 10 -11.39 -1.48 -2.85
N LEU A 11 -10.42 -2.14 -2.21
CA LEU A 11 -9.40 -1.47 -1.40
C LEU A 11 -8.50 -0.55 -2.23
N ILE A 12 -8.06 -1.01 -3.41
CA ILE A 12 -7.25 -0.20 -4.34
C ILE A 12 -8.06 1.01 -4.82
N THR A 13 -9.33 0.81 -5.18
CA THR A 13 -10.19 1.89 -5.66
C THR A 13 -10.45 2.93 -4.57
N ALA A 14 -10.79 2.48 -3.36
CA ALA A 14 -10.99 3.37 -2.21
C ALA A 14 -9.73 4.20 -1.91
N TRP A 15 -8.55 3.57 -1.97
CA TRP A 15 -7.28 4.26 -1.80
C TRP A 15 -7.05 5.35 -2.85
N ILE A 16 -7.29 5.05 -4.14
CA ILE A 16 -7.16 6.01 -5.24
C ILE A 16 -8.08 7.22 -5.00
N VAL A 17 -9.32 6.98 -4.57
CA VAL A 17 -10.29 8.05 -4.28
C VAL A 17 -9.79 8.95 -3.14
N VAL A 18 -9.25 8.38 -2.06
CA VAL A 18 -8.70 9.15 -0.94
C VAL A 18 -7.53 10.02 -1.39
N VAL A 19 -6.60 9.47 -2.19
CA VAL A 19 -5.47 10.23 -2.74
C VAL A 19 -5.97 11.37 -3.61
N PHE A 20 -6.92 11.11 -4.50
CA PHE A 20 -7.49 12.12 -5.39
C PHE A 20 -8.17 13.26 -4.62
N LEU A 21 -9.02 12.94 -3.64
CA LEU A 21 -9.69 13.94 -2.80
C LEU A 21 -8.70 14.76 -1.97
N THR A 22 -7.63 14.13 -1.49
CA THR A 22 -6.58 14.82 -0.72
C THR A 22 -5.78 15.78 -1.61
N ILE A 23 -5.44 15.38 -2.84
CA ILE A 23 -4.81 16.26 -3.83
C ILE A 23 -5.73 17.43 -4.17
N TRP A 24 -7.00 17.16 -4.45
CA TRP A 24 -7.98 18.20 -4.75
C TRP A 24 -8.12 19.22 -3.60
N ASN A 25 -8.18 18.73 -2.36
CA ASN A 25 -8.24 19.57 -1.17
C ASN A 25 -6.95 20.38 -0.96
N LEU A 26 -5.79 19.80 -1.29
CA LEU A 26 -4.51 20.50 -1.26
C LEU A 26 -4.45 21.62 -2.32
N LEU A 27 -4.95 21.38 -3.52
CA LEU A 27 -5.00 22.38 -4.59
C LEU A 27 -5.92 23.56 -4.24
N LYS A 28 -7.07 23.29 -3.63
CA LYS A 28 -8.03 24.34 -3.25
C LYS A 28 -7.61 25.14 -2.01
N ASN A 29 -7.19 24.46 -0.95
CA ASN A 29 -6.98 25.09 0.35
C ASN A 29 -5.49 25.29 0.71
N LYS A 30 -4.55 24.80 -0.11
CA LYS A 30 -3.07 24.89 0.06
C LYS A 30 -2.60 24.70 1.50
N SER A 31 -3.23 23.78 2.23
CA SER A 31 -2.95 23.53 3.64
C SER A 31 -1.77 22.58 3.80
N PHE A 32 -0.81 22.96 4.64
CA PHE A 32 0.32 22.08 5.01
C PHE A 32 -0.15 20.75 5.62
N LYS A 33 -1.29 20.74 6.32
CA LYS A 33 -1.90 19.52 6.86
C LYS A 33 -2.28 18.54 5.74
N ASN A 34 -2.89 19.04 4.67
CA ASN A 34 -3.27 18.23 3.51
C ASN A 34 -2.04 17.67 2.77
N LEU A 35 -0.93 18.40 2.77
CA LEU A 35 0.33 17.94 2.18
C LEU A 35 0.89 16.75 2.96
N ILE A 36 0.94 16.85 4.30
CA ILE A 36 1.36 15.74 5.16
C ILE A 36 0.43 14.53 4.99
N THR A 37 -0.90 14.75 4.97
CA THR A 37 -1.88 13.68 4.75
C THR A 37 -1.65 12.97 3.42
N LEU A 38 -1.35 13.71 2.34
CA LEU A 38 -1.05 13.14 1.03
C LEU A 38 0.21 12.28 1.07
N ILE A 39 1.28 12.77 1.70
CA ILE A 39 2.54 12.02 1.83
C ILE A 39 2.28 10.71 2.57
N ILE A 40 1.61 10.74 3.72
CA ILE A 40 1.32 9.53 4.50
C ILE A 40 0.45 8.55 3.69
N ALA A 41 -0.58 9.05 3.00
CA ALA A 41 -1.48 8.21 2.19
C ALA A 41 -0.75 7.47 1.05
N VAL A 42 0.35 8.02 0.53
CA VAL A 42 1.17 7.39 -0.51
C VAL A 42 2.22 6.44 0.08
N PHE A 43 2.88 6.83 1.17
CA PHE A 43 3.98 6.05 1.74
C PHE A 43 3.54 4.83 2.55
N VAL A 44 2.39 4.88 3.22
CA VAL A 44 1.88 3.77 4.06
C VAL A 44 1.62 2.49 3.24
N PRO A 45 0.93 2.51 2.09
CA PRO A 45 0.73 1.31 1.27
C PRO A 45 2.03 0.72 0.74
N ILE A 46 3.00 1.57 0.37
CA ILE A 46 4.31 1.15 -0.12
C ILE A 46 5.07 0.42 0.99
N ALA A 47 5.10 0.99 2.19
CA ALA A 47 5.73 0.38 3.35
C ALA A 47 5.06 -0.97 3.71
N GLY A 48 3.73 -1.04 3.67
CA GLY A 48 2.99 -2.29 3.89
C GLY A 48 3.34 -3.38 2.88
N THR A 49 3.47 -3.01 1.60
CA THR A 49 3.86 -3.93 0.52
C THR A 49 5.29 -4.43 0.72
N LEU A 50 6.24 -3.54 1.04
CA LEU A 50 7.63 -3.91 1.30
C LEU A 50 7.75 -4.85 2.51
N LEU A 51 7.04 -4.57 3.60
CA LEU A 51 7.00 -5.44 4.77
C LEU A 51 6.40 -6.81 4.43
N GLY A 52 5.32 -6.86 3.66
CA GLY A 52 4.73 -8.11 3.18
C GLY A 52 5.71 -8.94 2.34
N LEU A 53 6.47 -8.29 1.45
CA LEU A 53 7.51 -8.95 0.65
C LEU A 53 8.67 -9.46 1.51
N LEU A 54 9.12 -8.68 2.50
CA LEU A 54 10.19 -9.09 3.40
C LEU A 54 9.78 -10.27 4.28
N VAL A 55 8.57 -10.24 4.84
CA VAL A 55 8.04 -11.32 5.69
C VAL A 55 7.78 -12.58 4.85
N GLY A 56 7.09 -12.46 3.71
CA GLY A 56 6.82 -13.59 2.82
C GLY A 56 8.08 -14.17 2.19
N GLY A 57 9.05 -13.31 1.83
CA GLY A 57 10.36 -13.73 1.35
C GLY A 57 11.18 -14.44 2.43
N HIS A 58 11.13 -13.97 3.67
CA HIS A 58 11.77 -14.63 4.81
C HIS A 58 11.15 -16.01 5.06
N GLU A 59 9.82 -16.13 5.08
CA GLU A 59 9.12 -17.42 5.21
C GLU A 59 9.47 -18.42 4.10
N LEU A 60 9.57 -17.96 2.85
CA LEU A 60 10.02 -18.77 1.72
C LEU A 60 11.46 -19.26 1.92
N MET A 61 12.34 -18.40 2.46
CA MET A 61 13.73 -18.74 2.72
C MET A 61 13.86 -19.76 3.86
N THR A 62 13.09 -19.64 4.95
CA THR A 62 13.07 -20.64 6.04
C THR A 62 12.49 -21.97 5.58
N ARG A 63 11.40 -21.97 4.80
CA ARG A 63 10.82 -23.22 4.24
C ARG A 63 11.77 -23.89 3.26
N SER A 64 12.45 -23.12 2.41
CA SER A 64 13.49 -23.62 1.49
C SER A 64 14.65 -24.27 2.25
N LYS A 65 15.10 -23.65 3.35
CA LYS A 65 16.18 -24.17 4.19
C LYS A 65 15.77 -25.43 4.94
N ALA A 66 14.55 -25.50 5.46
CA ALA A 66 14.00 -26.68 6.13
C ALA A 66 13.77 -27.89 5.20
N ARG A 67 13.62 -27.66 3.88
CA ARG A 67 13.42 -28.71 2.88
C ARG A 67 14.74 -29.25 2.30
N ARG A 68 15.86 -28.56 2.55
CA ARG A 68 17.22 -28.99 2.12
C ARG A 68 17.97 -29.78 3.19
N VAL A 69 17.46 -29.80 4.43
CA VAL A 69 17.92 -30.68 5.53
C VAL A 69 17.02 -31.91 5.55
#